data_AF-A0A6A3DML1-F1
#
_entry.id   AF-A0A6A3DML1-F1
#
_cell.length_a   1.000
_cell.length_b   1.000
_cell.length_c   1.000
_cell.angle_alpha   90.00
_cell.angle_beta   90.00
_cell.angle_gamma   90.00
#
_symmetry.space_group_name_H-M   'P 1'
#
loop_
_entity.id
_entity.type
_entity.pdbx_description
1 polymer ?
#
loop_
_entity_poly.entity_id
_entity_poly.type
_entity_poly.pdbx_seq_one_letter_code
_entity_poly.pdbx_strand_id
1 'polypeptide(L)'
;MVDTGTASIKSMTTSNSEFDSRTQYSATSGGNHYWDFLFLCTQTQGTLANDYVHNTPGSSPGVGGNFVVHAVKNYWSNNTGYSYKVVNYCNVLLEGDYFEHTATPNKHDAETVGAMMAPSSSPQSTCKSTLRCPSLRPMQCSSLSGVGPRRASP
;
A
#
# COMPACT_ATOMS: atom_id res chain seq x y z
N MET A 1 -5.30 -3.21 -13.21
CA MET A 1 -6.29 -2.54 -12.35
C MET A 1 -7.08 -3.56 -11.57
N VAL A 2 -7.26 -3.33 -10.26
CA VAL A 2 -8.23 -4.02 -9.41
C VAL A 2 -9.09 -2.99 -8.70
N ASP A 3 -10.41 -3.17 -8.79
CA ASP A 3 -11.42 -2.39 -8.07
C ASP A 3 -12.36 -3.35 -7.35
N THR A 4 -12.54 -3.15 -6.06
CA THR A 4 -13.42 -3.98 -5.23
C THR A 4 -14.85 -3.42 -5.12
N GLY A 5 -15.09 -2.21 -5.61
CA GLY A 5 -16.34 -1.48 -5.39
C GLY A 5 -16.64 -1.27 -3.90
N THR A 6 -17.91 -0.99 -3.58
CA THR A 6 -18.36 -0.68 -2.20
C THR A 6 -18.90 -1.89 -1.44
N ALA A 7 -19.10 -3.02 -2.11
CA ALA A 7 -19.61 -4.24 -1.49
C ALA A 7 -18.52 -4.91 -0.65
N SER A 8 -18.88 -5.45 0.52
CA SER A 8 -17.92 -6.17 1.36
C SER A 8 -17.58 -7.54 0.79
N ILE A 9 -16.29 -7.83 0.68
CA ILE A 9 -15.77 -9.18 0.45
C ILE A 9 -15.01 -9.64 1.69
N LYS A 10 -15.03 -10.95 1.99
CA LYS A 10 -14.35 -11.48 3.19
C LYS A 10 -12.83 -11.32 3.10
N SER A 11 -12.27 -11.70 1.95
CA SER A 11 -10.85 -11.59 1.68
C SER A 11 -10.57 -11.40 0.20
N MET A 12 -9.40 -10.84 -0.10
CA MET A 12 -8.85 -10.71 -1.45
C MET A 12 -7.34 -10.93 -1.39
N THR A 13 -6.80 -11.58 -2.42
CA THR A 13 -5.35 -11.71 -2.61
C THR A 13 -4.98 -11.38 -4.04
N THR A 14 -4.03 -10.47 -4.22
CA THR A 14 -3.21 -10.42 -5.44
C THR A 14 -1.84 -10.97 -5.12
N SER A 15 -1.29 -11.71 -6.07
CA SER A 15 0.05 -12.23 -5.91
C SER A 15 0.72 -12.52 -7.24
N ASN A 16 2.04 -12.35 -7.29
CA ASN A 16 2.88 -12.69 -8.45
C ASN A 16 2.37 -12.06 -9.76
N SER A 17 1.76 -10.88 -9.65
CA SER A 17 1.13 -10.19 -10.77
C SER A 17 1.91 -8.94 -11.14
N GLU A 18 1.89 -8.58 -12.43
CA GLU A 18 2.42 -7.31 -12.93
C GLU A 18 1.28 -6.32 -13.15
N PHE A 19 1.46 -5.11 -12.64
CA PHE A 19 0.58 -3.97 -12.82
C PHE A 19 1.36 -2.87 -13.54
N ASP A 20 1.28 -2.90 -14.86
CA ASP A 20 1.88 -1.91 -15.75
C ASP A 20 0.90 -0.78 -16.04
N SER A 21 1.24 0.40 -15.54
CA SER A 21 0.42 1.59 -15.77
C SER A 21 0.66 2.26 -17.12
N ARG A 22 1.62 1.86 -17.95
CA ARG A 22 1.88 2.54 -19.24
C ARG A 22 0.68 2.40 -20.18
N THR A 23 0.20 3.53 -20.72
CA THR A 23 -0.95 3.57 -21.62
C THR A 23 -0.88 4.76 -22.57
N GLN A 24 -1.38 4.59 -23.79
CA GLN A 24 -1.49 5.70 -24.76
C GLN A 24 -2.61 6.69 -24.37
N TYR A 25 -3.54 6.27 -23.52
CA TYR A 25 -4.69 7.06 -23.11
C TYR A 25 -4.66 7.24 -21.59
N SER A 26 -4.42 8.47 -21.15
CA SER A 26 -4.28 8.78 -19.72
C SER A 26 -5.11 9.99 -19.33
N ALA A 27 -5.68 9.96 -18.13
CA ALA A 27 -6.43 11.07 -17.56
C ALA A 27 -5.54 12.29 -17.24
N THR A 28 -4.21 12.09 -17.16
CA THR A 28 -3.23 13.12 -16.78
C THR A 28 -2.33 13.56 -17.93
N SER A 29 -2.65 13.19 -19.19
CA SER A 29 -1.83 13.45 -20.38
C SER A 29 -0.42 12.84 -20.34
N GLY A 30 -0.07 12.11 -19.27
CA GLY A 30 1.28 11.64 -18.97
C GLY A 30 1.57 10.21 -19.41
N GLY A 31 0.65 9.57 -20.14
CA GLY A 31 0.85 8.22 -20.69
C GLY A 31 0.79 7.10 -19.64
N ASN A 32 0.17 7.35 -18.47
CA ASN A 32 0.07 6.37 -17.40
C ASN A 32 -1.36 6.26 -16.84
N HIS A 33 -1.77 5.05 -16.50
CA HIS A 33 -3.02 4.69 -15.84
C HIS A 33 -2.94 5.14 -14.37
N TYR A 34 -3.99 5.78 -13.87
CA TYR A 34 -3.93 6.41 -12.54
C TYR A 34 -4.41 5.48 -11.41
N TRP A 35 -5.16 4.42 -11.71
CA TRP A 35 -5.91 3.68 -10.68
C TRP A 35 -5.59 2.18 -10.69
N ASP A 36 -4.37 1.76 -10.36
CA ASP A 36 -4.08 0.31 -10.41
C ASP A 36 -4.78 -0.47 -9.30
N PHE A 37 -4.98 0.15 -8.14
CA PHE A 37 -5.73 -0.42 -7.03
C PHE A 37 -6.65 0.60 -6.40
N LEU A 38 -7.95 0.29 -6.41
CA LEU A 38 -8.99 1.07 -5.76
C LEU A 38 -9.76 0.16 -4.80
N PHE A 39 -9.55 0.36 -3.51
CA PHE A 39 -10.16 -0.45 -2.47
C PHE A 39 -11.13 0.43 -1.68
N LEU A 40 -12.43 0.21 -1.88
CA LEU A 40 -13.51 1.03 -1.31
C LEU A 40 -14.49 0.22 -0.43
N CYS A 41 -14.14 -1.02 -0.09
CA CYS A 41 -15.01 -1.92 0.65
C CYS A 41 -15.21 -1.48 2.11
N THR A 42 -16.39 -1.81 2.66
CA THR A 42 -16.76 -1.44 4.02
C THR A 42 -16.36 -2.46 5.09
N GLN A 43 -15.88 -3.66 4.71
CA GLN A 43 -15.25 -4.65 5.61
C GLN A 43 -14.50 -5.72 4.80
N THR A 44 -13.19 -5.59 4.61
CA THR A 44 -12.40 -6.56 3.84
C THR A 44 -11.00 -6.78 4.42
N GLN A 45 -10.44 -7.97 4.18
CA GLN A 45 -9.04 -8.29 4.44
C GLN A 45 -8.30 -8.55 3.12
N GLY A 46 -7.22 -7.81 2.87
CA GLY A 46 -6.44 -7.88 1.64
C GLY A 46 -5.05 -8.46 1.86
N THR A 47 -4.53 -9.16 0.87
CA THR A 47 -3.11 -9.51 0.76
C THR A 47 -2.60 -9.08 -0.61
N LEU A 48 -1.52 -8.31 -0.64
CA LEU A 48 -0.77 -7.99 -1.86
C LEU A 48 0.61 -8.63 -1.70
N ALA A 49 0.92 -9.66 -2.48
CA ALA A 49 2.10 -10.48 -2.23
C ALA A 49 2.95 -10.68 -3.48
N ASN A 50 4.19 -10.17 -3.45
CA ASN A 50 5.15 -10.37 -4.53
C ASN A 50 4.62 -9.88 -5.91
N ASP A 51 3.85 -8.79 -5.89
CA ASP A 51 3.40 -8.10 -7.10
C ASP A 51 4.46 -7.09 -7.58
N TYR A 52 4.50 -6.82 -8.88
CA TYR A 52 5.32 -5.76 -9.48
C TYR A 52 4.40 -4.64 -9.97
N VAL A 53 4.54 -3.44 -9.41
CA VAL A 53 3.68 -2.29 -9.70
C VAL A 53 4.54 -1.13 -10.14
N HIS A 54 4.33 -0.64 -11.36
CA HIS A 54 5.26 0.32 -11.94
C HIS A 54 4.64 1.31 -12.90
N ASN A 55 5.39 2.39 -13.12
CA ASN A 55 5.02 3.49 -14.02
C ASN A 55 3.70 4.15 -13.62
N THR A 56 3.37 4.20 -12.33
CA THR A 56 2.12 4.81 -11.85
C THR A 56 2.30 6.31 -11.59
N PRO A 57 1.35 7.17 -11.99
CA PRO A 57 1.40 8.62 -11.74
C PRO A 57 0.86 8.99 -10.33
N GLY A 58 0.29 8.02 -9.60
CA GLY A 58 -0.35 8.19 -8.30
C GLY A 58 -1.38 7.09 -8.02
N SER A 59 -1.78 6.92 -6.76
CA SER A 59 -2.91 6.10 -6.26
C SER A 59 -2.88 4.60 -6.54
N SER A 60 -1.82 3.95 -6.11
CA SER A 60 -1.69 2.50 -6.12
C SER A 60 -1.21 1.99 -4.76
N PRO A 61 -2.11 1.76 -3.80
CA PRO A 61 -3.56 1.84 -3.79
C PRO A 61 -4.17 3.14 -3.23
N GLY A 62 -5.33 3.53 -3.76
CA GLY A 62 -6.28 4.41 -3.07
C GLY A 62 -7.16 3.57 -2.14
N VAL A 63 -6.92 3.65 -0.83
CA VAL A 63 -7.53 2.76 0.15
C VAL A 63 -8.51 3.52 1.02
N GLY A 64 -9.81 3.23 0.92
CA GLY A 64 -10.85 3.75 1.80
C GLY A 64 -11.86 2.69 2.24
N GLY A 65 -12.55 2.95 3.34
CA GLY A 65 -13.45 1.98 3.98
C GLY A 65 -12.72 1.09 5.00
N ASN A 66 -13.43 0.18 5.67
CA ASN A 66 -12.81 -0.69 6.68
C ASN A 66 -12.04 -1.82 6.00
N PHE A 67 -10.78 -1.56 5.68
CA PHE A 67 -9.93 -2.48 4.92
C PHE A 67 -8.58 -2.64 5.61
N VAL A 68 -8.19 -3.89 5.85
CA VAL A 68 -6.88 -4.24 6.42
C VAL A 68 -6.08 -4.98 5.37
N VAL A 69 -4.89 -4.48 5.03
CA VAL A 69 -4.03 -5.03 3.98
C VAL A 69 -2.70 -5.47 4.55
N HIS A 70 -2.31 -6.71 4.27
CA HIS A 70 -0.91 -7.14 4.38
C HIS A 70 -0.27 -7.05 2.99
N ALA A 71 0.63 -6.09 2.82
CA ALA A 71 1.46 -5.96 1.64
C ALA A 71 2.84 -6.55 1.98
N VAL A 72 3.27 -7.54 1.20
CA VAL A 72 4.48 -8.31 1.47
C VAL A 72 5.28 -8.54 0.20
N LYS A 73 6.56 -8.14 0.22
CA LYS A 73 7.53 -8.35 -0.86
C LYS A 73 7.11 -7.80 -2.23
N ASN A 74 6.26 -6.79 -2.29
CA ASN A 74 5.93 -6.17 -3.58
C ASN A 74 7.06 -5.27 -4.05
N TYR A 75 7.19 -5.13 -5.36
CA TYR A 75 8.16 -4.25 -5.99
C TYR A 75 7.45 -3.05 -6.64
N TRP A 76 7.81 -1.85 -6.21
CA TRP A 76 7.28 -0.59 -6.71
C TRP A 76 8.37 0.15 -7.47
N SER A 77 8.18 0.46 -8.76
CA SER A 77 9.23 1.13 -9.56
C SER A 77 8.69 2.24 -10.47
N ASN A 78 9.47 3.32 -10.62
CA ASN A 78 9.19 4.41 -11.55
C ASN A 78 7.82 5.09 -11.34
N ASN A 79 7.37 5.19 -10.09
CA ASN A 79 6.12 5.87 -9.76
C ASN A 79 6.39 7.37 -9.56
N THR A 80 5.88 8.20 -10.47
CA THR A 80 6.22 9.63 -10.56
C THR A 80 5.49 10.50 -9.53
N GLY A 81 4.37 10.01 -8.98
CA GLY A 81 3.63 10.65 -7.91
C GLY A 81 3.85 9.98 -6.56
N TYR A 82 2.94 9.07 -6.22
CA TYR A 82 2.95 8.31 -4.98
C TYR A 82 2.52 6.86 -5.21
N SER A 83 3.05 5.91 -4.43
CA SER A 83 2.51 4.54 -4.44
C SER A 83 1.21 4.51 -3.65
N TYR A 84 1.24 4.63 -2.32
CA TYR A 84 0.07 4.50 -1.48
C TYR A 84 -0.63 5.84 -1.19
N LYS A 85 -1.96 5.82 -1.12
CA LYS A 85 -2.80 6.83 -0.46
C LYS A 85 -3.77 6.12 0.47
N VAL A 86 -3.34 5.92 1.70
CA VAL A 86 -4.15 5.26 2.73
C VAL A 86 -5.08 6.27 3.40
N VAL A 87 -6.38 6.20 3.12
CA VAL A 87 -7.39 7.10 3.70
C VAL A 87 -8.05 6.47 4.93
N ASN A 88 -9.03 7.17 5.52
CA ASN A 88 -9.62 6.79 6.80
C ASN A 88 -10.18 5.35 6.82
N TYR A 89 -10.08 4.70 7.98
CA TYR A 89 -10.48 3.31 8.27
C TYR A 89 -9.68 2.21 7.54
N CYS A 90 -8.67 2.58 6.76
CA CYS A 90 -7.75 1.64 6.14
C CYS A 90 -6.46 1.48 6.95
N ASN A 91 -6.00 0.23 7.05
CA ASN A 91 -4.77 -0.14 7.74
C ASN A 91 -3.90 -0.99 6.82
N VAL A 92 -2.65 -0.58 6.60
CA VAL A 92 -1.69 -1.29 5.76
C VAL A 92 -0.49 -1.72 6.60
N LEU A 93 -0.18 -3.01 6.58
CA LEU A 93 1.07 -3.57 7.08
C LEU A 93 1.98 -3.85 5.88
N LEU A 94 3.14 -3.19 5.80
CA LEU A 94 4.15 -3.38 4.78
C LEU A 94 5.31 -4.23 5.31
N GLU A 95 5.65 -5.33 4.64
CA GLU A 95 6.73 -6.22 5.03
C GLU A 95 7.59 -6.63 3.84
N GLY A 96 8.82 -6.11 3.77
CA GLY A 96 9.77 -6.49 2.73
C GLY A 96 9.46 -5.94 1.32
N ASP A 97 8.49 -5.03 1.20
CA ASP A 97 8.28 -4.25 -0.03
C ASP A 97 9.52 -3.41 -0.37
N TYR A 98 9.74 -3.20 -1.67
CA TYR A 98 10.86 -2.42 -2.19
C TYR A 98 10.35 -1.31 -3.11
N PHE A 99 10.85 -0.09 -2.92
CA PHE A 99 10.47 1.09 -3.69
C PHE A 99 11.70 1.65 -4.40
N GLU A 100 11.69 1.59 -5.72
CA GLU A 100 12.72 2.12 -6.61
C GLU A 100 12.15 3.31 -7.38
N HIS A 101 12.94 4.37 -7.55
CA HIS A 101 12.55 5.58 -8.30
C HIS A 101 11.13 6.10 -7.97
N THR A 102 10.75 6.00 -6.69
CA THR A 102 9.44 6.39 -6.17
C THR A 102 9.66 7.41 -5.07
N ALA A 103 9.41 8.69 -5.36
CA ALA A 103 9.72 9.78 -4.44
C ALA A 103 8.79 9.79 -3.21
N THR A 104 7.54 9.35 -3.37
CA THR A 104 6.53 9.38 -2.30
C THR A 104 5.90 7.99 -2.11
N PRO A 105 6.52 7.08 -1.34
CA PRO A 105 5.92 5.75 -1.11
C PRO A 105 4.52 5.81 -0.50
N ASN A 106 4.27 6.74 0.43
CA ASN A 106 2.94 7.02 0.96
C ASN A 106 2.66 8.52 0.90
N LYS A 107 1.51 8.91 0.36
CA LYS A 107 1.10 10.31 0.27
C LYS A 107 0.86 10.90 1.66
N HIS A 108 1.09 12.19 1.82
CA HIS A 108 0.80 12.93 3.04
C HIS A 108 0.00 14.18 2.71
N ASP A 109 -1.32 14.10 2.86
CA ASP A 109 -2.26 15.21 2.69
C ASP A 109 -3.42 15.09 3.69
N ALA A 110 -4.37 16.03 3.65
CA ALA A 110 -5.52 16.06 4.56
C ALA A 110 -6.45 14.84 4.43
N GLU A 111 -6.37 14.09 3.33
CA GLU A 111 -7.22 12.92 3.06
C GLU A 111 -6.50 11.61 3.42
N THR A 112 -5.17 11.61 3.47
CA THR A 112 -4.33 10.43 3.74
C THR A 112 -4.15 10.22 5.25
N VAL A 113 -5.28 9.91 5.91
CA VAL A 113 -5.39 9.81 7.36
C VAL A 113 -5.42 8.37 7.90
N GLY A 114 -5.39 7.37 7.02
CA GLY A 114 -5.33 5.97 7.40
C GLY A 114 -3.98 5.57 8.00
N ALA A 115 -3.91 4.35 8.52
CA ALA A 115 -2.71 3.83 9.14
C ALA A 115 -1.88 3.02 8.15
N MET A 116 -0.58 3.29 8.12
CA MET A 116 0.39 2.46 7.43
C MET A 116 1.53 2.17 8.39
N MET A 117 1.92 0.91 8.48
CA MET A 117 3.02 0.46 9.32
C MET A 117 3.99 -0.36 8.48
N ALA A 118 5.26 0.05 8.49
CA ALA A 118 6.38 -0.79 8.09
C ALA A 118 7.15 -1.16 9.37
N PRO A 119 7.14 -2.43 9.82
CA PRO A 119 7.78 -2.81 11.07
C PRO A 119 9.28 -2.53 11.05
N SER A 120 9.72 -1.60 11.89
CA SER A 120 11.13 -1.40 12.23
C SER A 120 11.51 -2.21 13.48
N SER A 121 12.66 -1.96 14.10
CA SER A 121 13.18 -2.79 15.20
C SER A 121 12.25 -2.88 16.43
N SER A 122 11.41 -1.87 16.72
CA SER A 122 10.52 -1.90 17.89
C SER A 122 9.17 -2.60 17.65
N PRO A 123 8.43 -2.41 16.52
CA PRO A 123 7.17 -3.14 16.30
C PRO A 123 7.39 -4.61 15.91
N GLN A 124 8.61 -4.99 15.52
CA GLN A 124 8.94 -6.36 15.12
C GLN A 124 8.64 -7.41 16.19
N SER A 125 8.76 -7.11 17.48
CA SER A 125 8.44 -8.07 18.55
C SER A 125 6.94 -8.37 18.60
N THR A 126 6.10 -7.35 18.41
CA THR A 126 4.63 -7.50 18.30
C THR A 126 4.25 -8.26 17.03
N CYS A 127 4.85 -7.93 15.88
CA CYS A 127 4.61 -8.69 14.65
C CYS A 127 5.02 -10.16 14.81
N LYS A 128 6.15 -10.45 15.47
CA LYS A 128 6.60 -11.83 15.74
C LYS A 128 5.63 -12.59 16.63
N SER A 129 5.09 -11.98 17.69
CA SER A 129 4.16 -12.66 18.60
C SER A 129 2.78 -12.86 17.98
N THR A 130 2.28 -11.87 17.21
CA THR A 130 0.95 -11.91 16.61
C THR A 130 0.90 -12.71 15.29
N LEU A 131 1.85 -12.48 14.39
CA LEU A 131 1.87 -13.07 13.04
C LEU A 131 2.74 -14.33 12.93
N ARG A 132 3.56 -14.63 13.95
CA ARG A 132 4.48 -15.78 13.99
C ARG A 132 5.48 -15.81 12.81
N CYS A 133 5.87 -14.64 12.30
CA CYS A 133 6.81 -14.50 11.18
C CYS A 133 8.28 -14.75 11.60
N PRO A 134 9.03 -15.64 10.90
CA PRO A 134 10.48 -15.66 10.99
C PRO A 134 11.06 -14.45 10.24
N SER A 135 11.76 -13.60 10.98
CA SER A 135 12.51 -12.40 10.55
C SER A 135 12.76 -12.25 9.05
N LEU A 136 11.87 -11.54 8.35
CA LEU A 136 12.17 -10.98 7.03
C LEU A 136 13.12 -9.79 7.20
N ARG A 137 13.97 -9.55 6.19
CA ARG A 137 15.00 -8.50 6.20
C ARG A 137 14.38 -7.13 6.53
N PRO A 138 15.06 -6.27 7.30
CA PRO A 138 14.61 -4.91 7.52
C PRO A 138 14.52 -4.18 6.18
N MET A 139 13.37 -3.56 5.96
CA MET A 139 13.05 -2.75 4.80
C MET A 139 14.10 -1.63 4.66
N GLN A 140 14.72 -1.48 3.49
CA GLN A 140 15.48 -0.28 3.16
C GLN A 140 14.47 0.79 2.77
N CYS A 141 14.07 1.60 3.74
CA CYS A 141 13.43 2.86 3.46
C CYS A 141 14.39 3.97 3.87
N SER A 142 14.78 4.80 2.91
CA SER A 142 15.18 6.17 3.17
C SER A 142 13.98 6.89 3.81
N SER A 143 13.86 6.72 5.13
CA SER A 143 12.88 7.35 6.02
C SER A 143 11.47 7.48 5.44
N LEU A 144 10.56 6.54 5.76
CA LEU A 144 9.13 6.87 5.82
C LEU A 144 8.95 7.91 6.95
N SER A 145 9.20 9.18 6.65
CA SER A 145 8.92 10.26 7.59
C SER A 145 7.43 10.24 7.93
N GLY A 146 7.09 10.06 9.21
CA GLY A 146 5.72 10.17 9.69
C GLY A 146 5.00 8.86 10.04
N VAL A 147 5.65 7.69 9.95
CA VAL A 147 5.11 6.42 10.51
C VAL A 147 5.41 6.37 12.02
N GLY A 148 4.76 7.27 12.76
CA GLY A 148 4.65 7.16 14.22
C GLY A 148 3.33 6.48 14.57
N PRO A 149 3.26 5.64 15.62
CA PRO A 149 2.00 5.13 16.11
C PRO A 149 1.15 6.30 16.59
N ARG A 150 0.16 6.73 15.80
CA ARG A 150 -0.89 7.60 16.33
C ARG A 150 -1.72 6.74 17.28
N ARG A 151 -1.48 6.95 18.58
CA ARG A 151 -2.34 6.49 19.68
C ARG A 151 -3.78 6.69 19.25
N ALA A 152 -4.58 5.63 19.24
CA ALA A 152 -6.02 5.77 19.31
C ALA A 152 -6.30 6.57 20.60
N SER A 153 -6.72 7.82 20.44
CA SER A 153 -7.27 8.61 21.56
C SER A 153 -8.61 7.98 21.97
N PRO A 154 -8.95 8.02 23.26
CA PRO A 154 -10.02 7.22 23.87
C PRO A 154 -11.41 7.48 23.31
#